data_AF-A0A7C0ZZI7-F1
#
_entry.id   AF-A0A7C0ZZI7-F1
#
_cell.length_a   1.000
_cell.length_b   1.000
_cell.length_c   1.000
_cell.angle_alpha   90.00
_cell.angle_beta   90.00
_cell.angle_gamma   90.00
#
_symmetry.space_group_name_H-M   'P 1'
#
loop_
_entity.id
_entity.type
_entity.pdbx_description
1 polymer ?
#
loop_
_entity_poly.entity_id
_entity_poly.type
_entity_poly.pdbx_seq_one_letter_code
_entity_poly.pdbx_strand_id
1 'polypeptide(L)'
;MLSGMRPTGRLHLGHYHGVLKNWVRLQNRYECFFCVADLHALTTQYEEPDVIRESVWEMVIDWLAAGVDPKAARLFIQSRIAEHSELHLLLSMITPLGWLERMPTYKDQQERLKEKDLATYGFLGYPVLQTADILVYKATLVPVGEDQVPHVEMSRELARRFNHLYGREPGFEEKAEAAVRTLGKKNARLYRELRRRFQERGDRQALEEARALLDARQNLTLG
;
A
#
# COMPACT_ATOMS: atom_id res chain seq x y z
N MET A 1 -2.93 -7.64 5.59
CA MET A 1 -1.90 -7.78 4.53
C MET A 1 -2.58 -7.62 3.19
N LEU A 2 -1.99 -6.86 2.27
CA LEU A 2 -2.53 -6.69 0.91
C LEU A 2 -1.53 -7.23 -0.11
N SER A 3 -2.01 -7.98 -1.09
CA SER A 3 -1.24 -8.37 -2.27
C SER A 3 -2.18 -8.47 -3.47
N GLY A 4 -1.66 -8.33 -4.68
CA GLY A 4 -2.50 -8.37 -5.88
C GLY A 4 -1.71 -8.73 -7.12
N MET A 5 -2.43 -9.12 -8.18
CA MET A 5 -1.84 -9.42 -9.48
C MET A 5 -2.67 -8.74 -10.57
N ARG A 6 -1.98 -8.26 -11.62
CA ARG A 6 -2.64 -7.72 -12.82
C ARG A 6 -3.14 -8.87 -13.69
N PRO A 7 -4.41 -8.88 -14.11
CA PRO A 7 -4.96 -9.90 -15.01
C PRO A 7 -4.43 -9.73 -16.43
N THR A 8 -3.30 -10.36 -16.74
CA THR A 8 -2.63 -10.29 -18.05
C THR A 8 -2.57 -11.64 -18.78
N GLY A 9 -3.56 -12.51 -18.53
CA GLY A 9 -3.64 -13.88 -19.07
C GLY A 9 -3.52 -14.96 -18.00
N ARG A 10 -3.47 -16.22 -18.46
CA ARG A 10 -3.44 -17.41 -17.60
C ARG A 10 -2.18 -17.49 -16.74
N LEU A 11 -2.33 -17.96 -15.51
CA LEU A 11 -1.19 -18.18 -14.62
C LEU A 11 -0.38 -19.41 -15.06
N HIS A 12 0.86 -19.47 -14.59
CA HIS A 12 1.83 -20.53 -14.92
C HIS A 12 2.69 -20.82 -13.69
N LEU A 13 3.54 -21.85 -13.76
CA LEU A 13 4.34 -22.31 -12.60
C LEU A 13 5.20 -21.21 -11.95
N GLY A 14 5.73 -20.27 -12.74
CA GLY A 14 6.41 -19.08 -12.19
C GLY A 14 5.55 -18.27 -11.21
N HIS A 15 4.27 -18.05 -11.51
CA HIS A 15 3.32 -17.39 -10.62
C HIS A 15 3.05 -18.21 -9.35
N TYR A 16 2.95 -19.53 -9.50
CA TYR A 16 2.72 -20.43 -8.37
C TYR A 16 3.89 -20.39 -7.37
N HIS A 17 5.12 -20.55 -7.86
CA HIS A 17 6.31 -20.56 -7.02
C HIS A 17 6.69 -19.17 -6.50
N GLY A 18 6.43 -18.11 -7.26
CA GLY A 18 6.75 -16.74 -6.88
C GLY A 18 5.77 -16.15 -5.86
N VAL A 19 4.46 -16.36 -6.04
CA VAL A 19 3.43 -15.63 -5.29
C VAL A 19 2.42 -16.57 -4.62
N LEU A 20 1.74 -17.44 -5.38
CA LEU A 20 0.57 -18.17 -4.87
C LEU A 20 0.92 -19.12 -3.72
N LYS A 21 2.04 -19.86 -3.82
CA LYS A 21 2.50 -20.73 -2.74
C LYS A 21 2.72 -19.96 -1.42
N ASN A 22 3.19 -18.71 -1.52
CA ASN A 22 3.34 -17.84 -0.37
C ASN A 22 1.98 -17.36 0.16
N TRP A 23 1.05 -16.97 -0.72
CA TRP A 23 -0.32 -16.60 -0.33
C TRP A 23 -1.03 -17.72 0.42
N VAL A 24 -0.94 -18.97 -0.05
CA VAL A 24 -1.55 -20.14 0.61
C VAL A 24 -1.04 -20.34 2.03
N ARG A 25 0.24 -20.02 2.28
CA ARG A 25 0.82 -20.04 3.61
C ARG A 25 0.38 -18.85 4.47
N LEU A 26 0.33 -17.66 3.88
CA LEU A 26 0.08 -16.40 4.60
C LEU A 26 -1.39 -16.19 4.95
N GLN A 27 -2.33 -16.69 4.14
CA GLN A 27 -3.77 -16.59 4.41
C GLN A 27 -4.18 -17.22 5.76
N ASN A 28 -3.41 -18.18 6.25
CA ASN A 28 -3.64 -18.83 7.54
C ASN A 28 -2.95 -18.14 8.72
N ARG A 29 -2.16 -17.08 8.48
CA ARG A 29 -1.36 -16.36 9.49
C ARG A 29 -1.75 -14.89 9.64
N TYR A 30 -2.32 -14.30 8.60
CA TYR A 30 -2.67 -12.89 8.55
C TYR A 30 -4.06 -12.73 7.97
N GLU A 31 -4.73 -11.64 8.35
CA GLU A 31 -5.85 -11.15 7.56
C GLU A 31 -5.35 -10.71 6.19
N CYS A 32 -5.75 -11.44 5.16
CA CYS A 32 -5.26 -11.28 3.79
C CYS A 32 -6.32 -10.71 2.87
N PHE A 33 -5.92 -9.68 2.11
CA PHE A 33 -6.66 -9.07 1.02
C PHE A 33 -5.90 -9.38 -0.27
N PHE A 34 -6.55 -10.11 -1.18
CA PHE A 34 -6.01 -10.50 -2.48
C PHE A 34 -6.80 -9.84 -3.60
N CYS A 35 -6.14 -8.99 -4.36
CA CYS A 35 -6.76 -8.08 -5.33
C CYS A 35 -6.43 -8.47 -6.77
N VAL A 36 -7.46 -8.69 -7.59
CA VAL A 36 -7.31 -8.70 -9.06
C VAL A 36 -7.22 -7.25 -9.51
N ALA A 37 -6.01 -6.83 -9.87
CA ALA A 37 -5.65 -5.44 -10.14
C ALA A 37 -5.95 -5.06 -11.61
N ASP A 38 -7.24 -5.04 -11.97
CA ASP A 38 -7.70 -4.81 -13.34
C ASP A 38 -7.56 -3.35 -13.81
N LEU A 39 -7.73 -2.36 -12.94
CA LEU A 39 -7.41 -0.95 -13.27
C LEU A 39 -5.92 -0.77 -13.55
N HIS A 40 -5.06 -1.49 -12.82
CA HIS A 40 -3.62 -1.50 -13.10
C HIS A 40 -3.27 -2.15 -14.44
N ALA A 41 -4.04 -3.14 -14.91
CA ALA A 41 -3.80 -3.75 -16.21
C ALA A 41 -4.05 -2.75 -17.35
N LEU A 42 -5.07 -1.89 -17.21
CA LEU A 42 -5.38 -0.84 -18.18
C LEU A 42 -4.23 0.14 -18.42
N THR A 43 -3.32 0.34 -17.44
CA THR A 43 -2.17 1.24 -17.62
C THR A 43 -1.22 0.82 -18.75
N THR A 44 -1.28 -0.45 -19.18
CA THR A 44 -0.47 -0.97 -20.31
C THR A 44 -1.27 -1.72 -21.37
N GLN A 45 -2.56 -1.99 -21.13
CA GLN A 45 -3.44 -2.75 -22.03
C GLN A 45 -4.75 -1.97 -22.33
N TYR A 46 -4.71 -0.64 -22.30
CA TYR A 46 -5.88 0.20 -22.56
C TYR A 46 -6.47 0.03 -23.97
N GLU A 47 -5.68 -0.42 -24.95
CA GLU A 47 -6.14 -0.69 -26.33
C GLU A 47 -6.88 -2.02 -26.48
N GLU A 48 -6.68 -2.96 -25.54
CA GLU A 48 -7.24 -4.33 -25.58
C GLU A 48 -7.95 -4.69 -24.27
N PRO A 49 -8.96 -3.90 -23.83
CA PRO A 49 -9.59 -4.08 -22.52
C PRO A 49 -10.39 -5.39 -22.40
N ASP A 50 -10.75 -6.02 -23.51
CA ASP A 50 -11.50 -7.27 -23.51
C ASP A 50 -10.66 -8.43 -22.94
N VAL A 51 -9.35 -8.44 -23.22
CA VAL A 51 -8.41 -9.43 -22.68
C VAL A 51 -8.33 -9.34 -21.15
N ILE A 52 -8.37 -8.13 -20.61
CA ILE A 52 -8.42 -7.90 -19.15
C ILE A 52 -9.68 -8.53 -18.57
N ARG A 53 -10.85 -8.27 -19.19
CA ARG A 53 -12.15 -8.76 -18.70
C ARG A 53 -12.19 -10.28 -18.61
N GLU A 54 -11.69 -10.97 -19.63
CA GLU A 54 -11.59 -12.44 -19.65
C GLU A 54 -10.60 -12.94 -18.60
N SER A 55 -9.43 -12.30 -18.51
CA SER A 55 -8.35 -12.70 -17.60
C SER A 55 -8.70 -12.54 -16.12
N VAL A 56 -9.62 -11.64 -15.77
CA VAL A 56 -10.05 -11.43 -14.37
C VAL A 56 -10.62 -12.71 -13.76
N TRP A 57 -11.52 -13.39 -14.47
CA TRP A 57 -12.17 -14.58 -13.93
C TRP A 57 -11.27 -15.80 -13.98
N GLU A 58 -10.51 -15.98 -15.06
CA GLU A 58 -9.51 -17.05 -15.16
C GLU A 58 -8.49 -16.97 -14.01
N MET A 59 -8.04 -15.76 -13.67
CA MET A 59 -7.13 -15.54 -12.55
C MET A 59 -7.73 -15.95 -11.20
N VAL A 60 -8.99 -15.59 -10.94
CA VAL A 60 -9.67 -16.00 -9.70
C VAL A 60 -9.79 -17.53 -9.64
N ILE A 61 -10.13 -18.18 -10.76
CA ILE A 61 -10.18 -19.64 -10.85
C ILE A 61 -8.82 -20.25 -10.53
N ASP A 62 -7.74 -19.73 -11.14
CA ASP A 62 -6.38 -20.21 -10.89
C ASP A 62 -5.96 -20.05 -9.42
N TRP A 63 -6.33 -18.94 -8.76
CA TRP A 63 -6.05 -18.73 -7.34
C TRP A 63 -6.75 -19.75 -6.45
N LEU A 64 -8.04 -20.00 -6.70
CA LEU A 64 -8.82 -21.00 -5.97
C LEU A 64 -8.23 -22.40 -6.19
N ALA A 65 -7.90 -22.74 -7.43
CA ALA A 65 -7.27 -24.01 -7.78
C ALA A 65 -5.89 -24.20 -7.14
N ALA A 66 -5.12 -23.12 -6.97
CA ALA A 66 -3.84 -23.13 -6.27
C ALA A 66 -3.96 -23.25 -4.74
N GLY A 67 -5.17 -23.15 -4.17
CA GLY A 67 -5.44 -23.32 -2.75
C GLY A 67 -5.67 -22.03 -1.96
N VAL A 68 -5.90 -20.89 -2.63
CA VAL A 68 -6.40 -19.69 -1.96
C VAL A 68 -7.84 -19.94 -1.53
N ASP A 69 -8.12 -19.81 -0.23
CA ASP A 69 -9.43 -20.09 0.35
C ASP A 69 -10.18 -18.76 0.64
N PRO A 70 -11.33 -18.50 0.01
CA PRO A 70 -12.12 -17.29 0.26
C PRO A 70 -12.72 -17.22 1.67
N LYS A 71 -12.67 -18.31 2.44
CA LYS A 71 -13.01 -18.29 3.88
C LYS A 71 -11.86 -17.72 4.72
N ALA A 72 -10.61 -17.94 4.30
CA ALA A 72 -9.41 -17.49 5.00
C ALA A 72 -8.94 -16.10 4.54
N ALA A 73 -9.13 -15.76 3.25
CA ALA A 73 -8.70 -14.50 2.66
C ALA A 73 -9.85 -13.78 1.93
N ARG A 74 -9.69 -12.47 1.69
CA ARG A 74 -10.70 -11.61 1.06
C ARG A 74 -10.25 -11.39 -0.37
N LEU A 75 -10.97 -11.98 -1.31
CA LEU A 75 -10.67 -11.89 -2.74
C LEU A 75 -11.60 -10.85 -3.35
N PHE A 76 -11.05 -9.93 -4.14
CA PHE A 76 -11.85 -8.89 -4.78
C PHE A 76 -11.21 -8.42 -6.08
N ILE A 77 -12.01 -7.72 -6.89
CA ILE A 77 -11.60 -7.10 -8.14
C ILE A 77 -11.46 -5.59 -7.89
N GLN A 78 -10.33 -5.01 -8.28
CA GLN A 78 -9.99 -3.61 -7.98
C GLN A 78 -11.08 -2.64 -8.46
N SER A 79 -11.54 -2.77 -9.71
CA SER A 79 -12.59 -1.92 -10.28
C SER A 79 -13.96 -2.02 -9.60
N ARG A 80 -14.20 -3.06 -8.78
CA ARG A 80 -15.46 -3.23 -8.04
C ARG A 80 -15.51 -2.43 -6.74
N ILE A 81 -14.40 -1.81 -6.34
CA ILE A 81 -14.28 -1.04 -5.10
C ILE A 81 -13.96 0.41 -5.48
N ALA A 82 -14.99 1.25 -5.51
CA ALA A 82 -14.89 2.63 -6.02
C ALA A 82 -13.90 3.50 -5.23
N GLU A 83 -13.71 3.17 -3.95
CA GLU A 83 -12.80 3.84 -3.02
C GLU A 83 -11.35 3.84 -3.50
N HIS A 84 -10.94 2.85 -4.31
CA HIS A 84 -9.61 2.83 -4.93
C HIS A 84 -9.45 4.01 -5.89
N SER A 85 -10.43 4.21 -6.77
CA SER A 85 -10.43 5.29 -7.76
C SER A 85 -10.60 6.66 -7.11
N GLU A 86 -11.48 6.76 -6.12
CA GLU A 86 -11.70 8.00 -5.38
C GLU A 86 -10.44 8.42 -4.60
N LEU A 87 -9.83 7.49 -3.85
CA LEU A 87 -8.61 7.80 -3.11
C LEU A 87 -7.45 8.08 -4.06
N HIS A 88 -7.33 7.37 -5.19
CA HIS A 88 -6.35 7.68 -6.22
C HIS A 88 -6.48 9.13 -6.71
N LEU A 89 -7.70 9.58 -7.02
CA LEU A 89 -7.96 10.95 -7.44
C LEU A 89 -7.49 11.96 -6.37
N LEU A 90 -7.88 11.76 -5.11
CA LEU A 90 -7.48 12.64 -4.01
C LEU A 90 -5.96 12.66 -3.80
N LEU A 91 -5.31 11.49 -3.83
CA LEU A 91 -3.87 11.38 -3.68
C LEU A 91 -3.10 12.01 -4.85
N SER A 92 -3.67 11.97 -6.06
CA SER A 92 -3.05 12.57 -7.24
C SER A 92 -2.85 14.09 -7.09
N MET A 93 -3.79 14.77 -6.44
CA MET A 93 -3.75 16.23 -6.23
C MET A 93 -2.57 16.69 -5.37
N ILE A 94 -2.04 15.80 -4.52
CA ILE A 94 -0.92 16.11 -3.63
C ILE A 94 0.38 15.45 -4.05
N THR A 95 0.39 14.64 -5.11
CA THR A 95 1.57 13.90 -5.55
C THR A 95 2.44 14.77 -6.46
N PRO A 96 3.71 15.05 -6.10
CA PRO A 96 4.61 15.81 -6.97
C PRO A 96 4.95 15.01 -8.23
N LEU A 97 4.79 15.62 -9.41
CA LEU A 97 5.07 14.98 -10.70
C LEU A 97 6.49 14.40 -10.79
N GLY A 98 7.49 15.16 -10.31
CA GLY A 98 8.87 14.71 -10.34
C GLY A 98 9.16 13.46 -9.50
N TRP A 99 8.28 13.08 -8.54
CA TRP A 99 8.41 11.79 -7.85
C TRP A 99 8.13 10.63 -8.81
N LEU A 100 7.11 10.78 -9.65
CA LEU A 100 6.68 9.78 -10.62
C LEU A 100 7.68 9.63 -11.77
N GLU A 101 8.13 10.75 -12.35
CA GLU A 101 9.07 10.77 -13.49
C GLU A 101 10.46 10.18 -13.15
N ARG A 102 10.80 10.13 -11.86
CA ARG A 102 12.06 9.56 -11.37
C ARG A 102 11.96 8.10 -10.95
N MET A 103 10.78 7.48 -11.05
CA MET A 103 10.64 6.05 -10.77
C MET A 103 11.45 5.22 -11.77
N PRO A 104 12.38 4.36 -11.32
CA PRO A 104 13.20 3.55 -12.22
C PRO A 104 12.35 2.67 -13.15
N THR A 105 11.34 2.03 -12.57
CA THR A 105 10.39 1.14 -13.25
C THR A 105 9.64 1.81 -14.40
N TYR A 106 9.36 3.12 -14.29
CA TYR A 106 8.67 3.87 -15.34
C TYR A 106 9.51 3.94 -16.62
N LYS A 107 10.77 4.35 -16.49
CA LYS A 107 11.69 4.47 -17.63
C LYS A 107 12.00 3.10 -18.24
N ASP A 108 12.31 2.11 -17.39
CA ASP A 108 12.65 0.76 -17.85
C ASP A 108 11.49 0.12 -18.62
N GLN A 109 10.23 0.33 -18.18
CA GLN A 109 9.07 -0.22 -18.88
C GLN A 109 8.74 0.53 -20.17
N GLN A 110 8.90 1.86 -20.22
CA GLN A 110 8.77 2.61 -21.47
C GLN A 110 9.80 2.12 -22.52
N GLU A 111 11.02 1.83 -22.10
CA GLU A 111 12.06 1.29 -22.99
C GLU A 111 11.81 -0.15 -23.42
N ARG A 112 11.15 -0.98 -22.58
CA ARG A 112 10.84 -2.37 -22.91
C ARG A 112 9.59 -2.52 -23.77
N LEU A 113 8.65 -1.61 -23.66
CA LEU A 113 7.34 -1.68 -24.32
C LEU A 113 7.21 -0.58 -25.39
N LYS A 114 8.24 -0.41 -26.23
CA LYS A 114 8.30 0.65 -27.27
C LYS A 114 7.18 0.58 -28.31
N GLU A 115 6.57 -0.59 -28.47
CA GLU A 115 5.44 -0.80 -29.38
C GLU A 115 4.12 -0.25 -28.82
N LYS A 116 4.07 0.09 -27.52
CA LYS A 116 2.90 0.68 -26.86
C LYS A 116 3.13 2.15 -26.57
N ASP A 117 2.10 2.98 -26.75
CA ASP A 117 2.15 4.36 -26.29
C ASP A 117 1.91 4.43 -24.77
N LEU A 118 3.01 4.39 -24.02
CA LEU A 118 3.00 4.47 -22.56
C LEU A 118 3.29 5.89 -22.06
N ALA A 119 3.28 6.91 -22.92
CA ALA A 119 3.38 8.32 -22.51
C ALA A 119 2.01 8.83 -21.97
N THR A 120 1.35 8.03 -21.16
CA THR A 120 0.00 8.30 -20.65
C THR A 120 0.03 8.66 -19.17
N TYR A 121 -0.91 9.49 -18.75
CA TYR A 121 -1.11 9.83 -17.33
C TYR A 121 -1.38 8.58 -16.49
N GLY A 122 -2.16 7.62 -17.01
CA GLY A 122 -2.47 6.39 -16.29
C GLY A 122 -1.23 5.54 -16.01
N PHE A 123 -0.31 5.44 -16.98
CA PHE A 123 0.94 4.71 -16.80
C PHE A 123 1.87 5.42 -15.81
N LEU A 124 2.02 6.75 -15.93
CA LEU A 124 2.81 7.55 -14.98
C LEU A 124 2.21 7.53 -13.56
N GLY A 125 0.89 7.52 -13.44
CA GLY A 125 0.13 7.52 -12.20
C GLY A 125 0.00 6.15 -11.53
N TYR A 126 0.53 5.08 -12.13
CA TYR A 126 0.49 3.71 -11.60
C TYR A 126 0.88 3.64 -10.10
N PRO A 127 2.01 4.24 -9.64
CA PRO A 127 2.39 4.15 -8.23
C PRO A 127 1.40 4.85 -7.28
N VAL A 128 0.69 5.88 -7.75
CA VAL A 128 -0.34 6.58 -6.97
C VAL A 128 -1.57 5.69 -6.80
N LEU A 129 -2.00 5.01 -7.86
CA LEU A 129 -3.09 4.04 -7.77
C LEU A 129 -2.71 2.88 -6.84
N GLN A 130 -1.48 2.37 -6.93
CA GLN A 130 -0.99 1.34 -6.00
C GLN A 130 -0.96 1.84 -4.55
N THR A 131 -0.63 3.11 -4.34
CA THR A 131 -0.71 3.73 -3.00
C THR A 131 -2.15 3.75 -2.50
N ALA A 132 -3.11 4.12 -3.34
CA ALA A 132 -4.53 4.09 -2.99
C ALA A 132 -4.97 2.68 -2.59
N ASP A 133 -4.59 1.66 -3.37
CA ASP A 133 -4.90 0.26 -3.06
C ASP A 133 -4.41 -0.14 -1.67
N ILE A 134 -3.19 0.28 -1.29
CA ILE A 134 -2.59 -0.03 0.01
C ILE A 134 -3.33 0.70 1.15
N LEU A 135 -3.64 1.98 0.95
CA LEU A 135 -4.15 2.86 2.01
C LEU A 135 -5.64 2.65 2.31
N VAL A 136 -6.47 2.28 1.33
CA VAL A 136 -7.90 1.96 1.55
C VAL A 136 -8.07 0.91 2.65
N TYR A 137 -7.20 -0.11 2.69
CA TYR A 137 -7.23 -1.18 3.69
C TYR A 137 -6.31 -0.95 4.89
N LYS A 138 -5.64 0.21 4.98
CA LYS A 138 -4.62 0.51 6.00
C LYS A 138 -3.59 -0.63 6.13
N ALA A 139 -3.15 -1.19 5.00
CA ALA A 139 -2.34 -2.39 4.99
C ALA A 139 -0.96 -2.16 5.63
N THR A 140 -0.62 -2.94 6.65
CA THR A 140 0.66 -2.85 7.39
C THR A 140 1.73 -3.84 6.90
N LEU A 141 1.36 -4.72 5.96
CA LEU A 141 2.22 -5.70 5.31
C LEU A 141 1.80 -5.82 3.85
N VAL A 142 2.75 -5.58 2.94
CA VAL A 142 2.57 -5.63 1.48
C VAL A 142 3.74 -6.42 0.89
N PRO A 143 3.62 -7.76 0.70
CA PRO A 143 4.69 -8.55 0.12
C PRO A 143 4.80 -8.24 -1.38
N VAL A 144 6.00 -7.82 -1.80
CA VAL A 144 6.29 -7.46 -3.19
C VAL A 144 7.66 -7.99 -3.62
N GLY A 145 7.88 -8.10 -4.94
CA GLY A 145 9.19 -8.38 -5.51
C GLY A 145 10.13 -7.18 -5.39
N GLU A 146 11.44 -7.39 -5.61
CA GLU A 146 12.46 -6.34 -5.52
C GLU A 146 12.18 -5.16 -6.47
N ASP A 147 11.59 -5.44 -7.64
CA ASP A 147 11.20 -4.46 -8.66
C ASP A 147 10.09 -3.50 -8.20
N GLN A 148 9.29 -3.91 -7.20
CA GLN A 148 8.16 -3.14 -6.68
C GLN A 148 8.49 -2.39 -5.38
N VAL A 149 9.66 -2.62 -4.79
CA VAL A 149 10.11 -1.91 -3.58
C VAL A 149 10.03 -0.39 -3.72
N PRO A 150 10.45 0.22 -4.85
CA PRO A 150 10.34 1.67 -5.04
C PRO A 150 8.90 2.19 -4.95
N HIS A 151 7.91 1.44 -5.46
CA HIS A 151 6.50 1.85 -5.38
C HIS A 151 5.96 1.78 -3.95
N VAL A 152 6.36 0.77 -3.18
CA VAL A 152 5.97 0.65 -1.76
C VAL A 152 6.60 1.77 -0.93
N GLU A 153 7.87 2.14 -1.19
CA GLU A 153 8.48 3.30 -0.55
C GLU A 153 7.80 4.61 -0.94
N MET A 154 7.43 4.77 -2.21
CA MET A 154 6.62 5.92 -2.64
C MET A 154 5.28 5.97 -1.92
N SER A 155 4.62 4.81 -1.72
CA SER A 155 3.37 4.73 -0.97
C SER A 155 3.53 5.22 0.47
N ARG A 156 4.66 4.91 1.10
CA ARG A 156 5.00 5.39 2.46
C ARG A 156 5.22 6.90 2.48
N GLU A 157 5.93 7.44 1.50
CA GLU A 157 6.14 8.89 1.41
C GLU A 157 4.85 9.66 1.14
N LEU A 158 4.00 9.15 0.26
CA LEU A 158 2.73 9.77 -0.06
C LEU A 158 1.77 9.72 1.13
N ALA A 159 1.74 8.61 1.88
CA ALA A 159 1.02 8.53 3.14
C ALA A 159 1.53 9.51 4.20
N ARG A 160 2.86 9.65 4.36
CA ARG A 160 3.47 10.66 5.24
C ARG A 160 3.04 12.08 4.85
N ARG A 161 3.08 12.38 3.55
CA ARG A 161 2.68 13.68 3.00
C ARG A 161 1.21 13.96 3.24
N PHE A 162 0.33 13.00 2.97
CA PHE A 162 -1.11 13.11 3.27
C PHE A 162 -1.35 13.43 4.75
N ASN A 163 -0.73 12.66 5.65
CA ASN A 163 -0.85 12.88 7.09
C ASN A 163 -0.28 14.23 7.55
N HIS A 164 0.78 14.72 6.89
CA HIS A 164 1.33 16.04 7.18
C HIS A 164 0.39 17.17 6.75
N LEU A 165 -0.24 17.04 5.59
CA LEU A 165 -1.15 18.06 5.03
C LEU A 165 -2.51 18.07 5.73
N TYR A 166 -3.07 16.89 6.03
CA TYR A 166 -4.48 16.75 6.46
C TYR A 166 -4.66 16.08 7.81
N GLY A 167 -3.68 15.29 8.28
CA GLY A 167 -3.79 14.47 9.49
C GLY A 167 -3.54 15.22 10.80
N ARG A 168 -3.56 16.55 10.79
CA ARG A 168 -3.27 17.39 11.95
C ARG A 168 -4.47 18.28 12.22
N GLU A 169 -5.05 18.16 13.41
CA GLU A 169 -5.95 19.20 13.91
C GLU A 169 -5.20 20.54 14.08
N PRO A 170 -5.88 21.69 14.01
CA PRO A 170 -5.29 22.96 14.37
C PRO A 170 -4.65 22.89 15.76
N GLY A 171 -3.37 23.25 15.85
CA GLY A 171 -2.57 23.16 17.07
C GLY A 171 -2.22 21.74 17.52
N PHE A 172 -2.33 20.72 16.65
CA PHE A 172 -1.98 19.33 16.98
C PHE A 172 -0.58 19.21 17.58
N GLU A 173 0.43 19.88 17.00
CA GLU A 173 1.81 19.81 17.52
C GLU A 173 1.93 20.42 18.91
N GLU A 174 1.24 21.54 19.16
CA GLU A 174 1.22 22.21 20.47
C GLU A 174 0.51 21.35 21.51
N LYS A 175 -0.64 20.75 21.15
CA LYS A 175 -1.40 19.83 22.01
C LYS A 175 -0.62 18.56 22.30
N ALA A 176 0.01 17.96 21.28
CA ALA A 176 0.85 16.77 21.45
C ALA A 176 2.06 17.07 22.34
N GLU A 177 2.74 18.20 22.14
CA GLU A 177 3.87 18.60 22.97
C GLU A 177 3.43 18.93 24.41
N ALA A 178 2.27 19.57 24.58
CA ALA A 178 1.67 19.78 25.90
C ALA A 178 1.36 18.44 26.60
N ALA A 179 0.74 17.48 25.89
CA ALA A 179 0.49 16.14 26.41
C ALA A 179 1.79 15.43 26.81
N VAL A 180 2.83 15.49 25.99
CA VAL A 180 4.16 14.93 26.31
C VAL A 180 4.76 15.56 27.56
N ARG A 181 4.59 16.87 27.77
CA ARG A 181 5.05 17.56 28.99
C ARG A 181 4.34 17.04 30.25
N THR A 182 3.07 16.65 30.16
CA THR A 182 2.32 16.08 31.30
C THR A 182 2.88 14.74 31.79
N LEU A 183 3.67 14.03 30.97
CA LEU A 183 4.32 12.76 31.33
C LEU A 183 5.43 12.94 32.40
N GLY A 184 5.91 14.17 32.61
CA GLY A 184 7.05 14.48 33.47
C GLY A 184 8.39 14.31 32.75
N LYS A 185 9.44 15.01 33.22
CA LYS A 185 10.71 15.20 32.50
C LYS A 185 11.37 13.91 32.00
N LYS A 186 11.39 12.86 32.84
CA LYS A 186 12.00 11.55 32.51
C LYS A 186 11.22 10.83 31.39
N ASN A 187 9.90 10.70 31.55
CA ASN A 187 9.05 9.98 30.60
C ASN A 187 8.86 10.75 29.29
N ALA A 188 8.81 12.09 29.35
CA ALA A 188 8.81 12.92 28.15
C ALA A 188 10.07 12.74 27.31
N ARG A 189 11.24 12.61 27.95
CA ARG A 189 12.51 12.30 27.25
C ARG A 189 12.47 10.91 26.63
N LEU A 190 12.03 9.91 27.39
CA LEU A 190 11.90 8.53 26.90
C LEU A 190 10.93 8.44 25.72
N TYR A 191 9.74 9.06 25.81
CA TYR A 191 8.76 9.09 24.72
C TYR A 191 9.36 9.69 23.44
N ARG A 192 10.07 10.83 23.53
CA ARG A 192 10.69 11.47 22.36
C ARG A 192 11.78 10.58 21.74
N GLU A 193 12.54 9.86 22.56
CA GLU A 193 13.53 8.90 22.08
C GLU A 193 12.88 7.71 21.35
N LEU A 194 11.85 7.10 21.95
CA LEU A 194 11.09 6.00 21.36
C LEU A 194 10.43 6.42 20.04
N ARG A 195 9.78 7.59 20.03
CA ARG A 195 9.20 8.19 18.81
C ARG A 195 10.25 8.36 17.72
N ARG A 196 11.43 8.89 18.06
CA ARG A 196 12.54 9.06 17.11
C ARG A 196 13.00 7.71 16.55
N ARG A 197 13.23 6.71 17.40
CA ARG A 197 13.61 5.35 16.98
C ARG A 197 12.59 4.74 16.03
N PHE A 198 11.30 4.87 16.33
CA PHE A 198 10.24 4.40 15.45
C PHE A 198 10.21 5.16 14.11
N GLN A 199 10.30 6.49 14.12
CA GLN A 199 10.23 7.30 12.91
C GLN A 199 11.44 7.13 11.99
N GLU A 200 12.65 7.03 12.54
CA GLU A 200 13.89 6.90 11.76
C GLU A 200 14.15 5.46 11.32
N ARG A 201 13.85 4.47 12.15
CA ARG A 201 14.28 3.07 11.94
C ARG A 201 13.12 2.09 11.80
N GLY A 202 11.87 2.52 11.94
CA GLY A 202 10.71 1.64 11.91
C GLY A 202 10.64 0.67 13.08
N ASP A 203 11.30 0.98 14.20
CA ASP A 203 11.43 0.14 15.39
C ASP A 203 10.06 -0.13 16.05
N ARG A 204 9.48 -1.30 15.77
CA ARG A 204 8.15 -1.69 16.27
C ARG A 204 8.12 -1.87 17.78
N GLN A 205 9.23 -2.32 18.38
CA GLN A 205 9.32 -2.45 19.83
C GLN A 205 9.29 -1.07 20.48
N ALA A 206 9.98 -0.08 19.90
CA ALA A 206 9.90 1.29 20.39
C ALA A 206 8.47 1.87 20.32
N LEU A 207 7.70 1.49 19.29
CA LEU A 207 6.28 1.88 19.20
C LEU A 207 5.42 1.23 20.29
N GLU A 208 5.61 -0.06 20.55
CA GLU A 208 4.89 -0.78 21.60
C GLU A 208 5.21 -0.23 23.00
N GLU A 209 6.49 0.02 23.27
CA GLU A 209 6.95 0.65 24.52
C GLU A 209 6.36 2.06 24.67
N ALA A 210 6.31 2.85 23.60
CA ALA A 210 5.73 4.19 23.63
C ALA A 210 4.21 4.14 23.90
N ARG A 211 3.49 3.18 23.31
CA ARG A 211 2.06 2.98 23.57
C ARG A 211 1.81 2.57 25.01
N ALA A 212 2.54 1.57 25.52
CA ALA A 212 2.44 1.14 26.91
C ALA A 212 2.73 2.29 27.90
N LEU A 213 3.71 3.16 27.58
CA LEU A 213 4.02 4.35 28.38
C LEU A 213 2.85 5.34 28.44
N LEU A 214 2.08 5.48 27.36
CA LEU A 214 0.91 6.36 27.29
C LEU A 214 -0.30 5.71 27.97
N ASP A 215 -0.57 4.43 27.71
CA ASP A 215 -1.71 3.67 28.24
C ASP A 215 -1.65 3.52 29.76
N ALA A 216 -0.44 3.47 30.34
CA ALA A 216 -0.24 3.47 31.79
C ALA A 216 -0.78 4.74 32.49
N ARG A 217 -1.18 5.78 31.75
CA ARG A 217 -1.86 6.96 32.29
C ARG A 217 -3.29 7.04 31.76
N GLN A 218 -4.24 6.65 32.61
CA GLN A 218 -5.70 6.60 32.38
C GLN A 218 -6.37 7.91 31.88
N ASN A 219 -5.65 9.01 31.68
CA ASN A 219 -6.22 10.33 31.34
C ASN A 219 -5.83 10.84 29.94
N LEU A 220 -5.22 10.02 29.09
CA LEU A 220 -5.03 10.37 27.68
C LEU A 220 -6.11 9.64 26.87
N THR A 221 -7.18 10.34 26.53
CA THR A 221 -8.11 9.86 25.50
C THR A 221 -7.32 9.66 24.22
N LEU A 222 -7.14 8.39 23.83
CA LEU A 222 -6.74 8.01 22.49
C LEU A 222 -7.90 8.42 21.56
N GLY A 223 -7.78 9.60 20.97
CA GLY A 223 -8.67 10.07 19.90
C GLY A 223 -8.52 9.21 18.64
#